data_AF-A0A1H4FW75-F1
#
_entry.id   AF-A0A1H4FW75-F1
#
_cell.length_a   1.000
_cell.length_b   1.000
_cell.length_c   1.000
_cell.angle_alpha   90.00
_cell.angle_beta   90.00
_cell.angle_gamma   90.00
#
_symmetry.space_group_name_H-M   'P 1'
#
loop_
_entity.id
_entity.type
_entity.pdbx_description
1 polymer ?
#
loop_
_entity_poly.entity_id
_entity_poly.type
_entity_poly.pdbx_seq_one_letter_code
_entity_poly.pdbx_strand_id
1 'polypeptide(L)'
;MNNNRLKHKLLKILSKQYVISGFENAENTEIGLNDDIILPLLKVSIEEYELLKMSLFEEKEVFRHNPKYKLGLYATDKGVASFVNKKYKKRNEDIILNWFKVFVQIVVPVLALIIAVLSLTIKLDTLKMQSDKELQKLENIMQEQQLSIEKLEMKTKTLPNHKKNTSE
;
A
#
# COMPACT_ATOMS: atom_id res chain seq x y z
N MET A 1 8.12 -1.27 -16.07
CA MET A 1 8.45 -2.34 -15.09
C MET A 1 8.99 -3.62 -15.72
N ASN A 2 8.41 -4.14 -16.82
CA ASN A 2 8.87 -5.39 -17.47
C ASN A 2 10.31 -5.32 -18.03
N ASN A 3 10.73 -4.14 -18.47
CA ASN A 3 12.04 -3.93 -19.12
C ASN A 3 13.25 -4.32 -18.25
N ASN A 4 13.23 -4.04 -16.93
CA ASN A 4 14.36 -4.39 -16.05
C ASN A 4 14.56 -5.91 -15.91
N ARG A 5 13.46 -6.68 -15.86
CA ARG A 5 13.54 -8.14 -15.82
C ARG A 5 14.10 -8.69 -17.12
N LEU A 6 13.67 -8.14 -18.26
CA LEU A 6 14.18 -8.51 -19.58
C LEU A 6 15.66 -8.17 -19.74
N LYS A 7 16.10 -6.97 -19.30
CA LYS A 7 17.53 -6.59 -19.27
C LYS A 7 18.36 -7.56 -18.46
N HIS A 8 17.91 -7.91 -17.25
CA HIS A 8 18.60 -8.87 -16.41
C HIS A 8 18.68 -10.25 -17.07
N LYS A 9 17.60 -10.70 -17.74
CA LYS A 9 17.55 -11.98 -18.46
C LYS A 9 18.49 -11.99 -19.67
N LEU A 10 18.52 -10.92 -20.47
CA LEU A 10 19.41 -10.79 -21.62
C LEU A 10 20.87 -10.78 -21.17
N LEU A 11 21.22 -9.95 -20.19
CA LEU A 11 22.59 -9.91 -19.66
C LEU A 11 23.00 -11.24 -19.03
N LYS A 12 22.08 -11.99 -18.41
CA LYS A 12 22.35 -13.35 -17.93
C LYS A 12 22.76 -14.29 -19.06
N ILE A 13 22.04 -14.24 -20.19
CA ILE A 13 22.32 -15.08 -21.36
C ILE A 13 23.69 -14.70 -21.92
N LEU A 14 23.94 -13.41 -22.15
CA LEU A 14 25.19 -12.92 -22.74
C LEU A 14 26.39 -13.10 -21.81
N SER A 15 26.23 -12.95 -20.49
CA SER A 15 27.32 -13.14 -19.52
C SER A 15 27.76 -14.61 -19.44
N LYS A 16 26.85 -15.56 -19.65
CA LYS A 16 27.22 -16.98 -19.76
C LYS A 16 28.09 -17.22 -20.99
N GLN A 17 27.72 -16.59 -22.12
CA GLN A 17 28.50 -16.69 -23.35
C GLN A 17 29.89 -16.06 -23.18
N TYR A 18 29.96 -14.89 -22.52
CA TYR A 18 31.22 -14.21 -22.22
C TYR A 18 32.21 -15.08 -21.44
N VAL A 19 31.73 -15.84 -20.44
CA VAL A 19 32.57 -16.77 -19.67
C VAL A 19 33.09 -17.92 -20.55
N ILE A 20 32.27 -18.44 -21.45
CA ILE A 20 32.67 -19.51 -22.38
C ILE A 20 33.75 -19.02 -23.35
N SER A 21 33.61 -17.79 -23.86
CA SER A 21 34.62 -17.18 -24.74
C SER A 21 35.92 -16.76 -24.05
N GLY A 22 35.96 -16.75 -22.72
CA GLY A 22 37.15 -16.39 -21.93
C GLY A 22 38.16 -17.53 -21.76
N PHE A 23 37.86 -18.74 -22.23
CA PHE A 23 38.81 -19.86 -22.24
C PHE A 23 39.70 -19.77 -23.48
N GLU A 24 41.01 -20.02 -23.32
CA GLU A 24 42.13 -19.71 -24.24
C GLU A 24 42.03 -20.23 -25.70
N ASN A 25 40.96 -20.93 -26.09
CA ASN A 25 40.75 -21.48 -27.43
C ASN A 25 39.46 -20.98 -28.12
N ALA A 26 38.77 -19.98 -27.58
CA ALA A 26 37.54 -19.47 -28.18
C ALA A 26 37.83 -18.61 -29.42
N GLU A 27 37.32 -19.01 -30.58
CA GLU A 27 37.35 -18.16 -31.77
C GLU A 27 36.51 -16.88 -31.53
N ASN A 28 36.85 -15.77 -32.21
CA ASN A 28 36.10 -14.50 -32.14
C ASN A 28 34.58 -14.66 -32.44
N THR A 29 34.19 -15.75 -33.09
CA THR A 29 32.83 -16.21 -33.37
C THR A 29 32.03 -16.62 -32.12
N GLU A 30 32.68 -16.79 -30.97
CA GLU A 30 32.06 -17.30 -29.73
C GLU A 30 31.78 -16.21 -28.69
N ILE A 31 32.17 -14.96 -28.93
CA ILE A 31 32.07 -13.88 -27.92
C ILE A 31 30.61 -13.41 -27.75
N GLY A 32 29.75 -13.60 -28.75
CA GLY A 32 28.36 -13.16 -28.72
C GLY A 32 27.35 -14.16 -29.27
N LEU A 33 26.09 -13.78 -29.23
CA LEU A 33 24.96 -14.58 -29.72
C LEU A 33 24.19 -13.81 -30.79
N ASN A 34 23.72 -14.53 -31.81
CA ASN A 34 22.90 -13.96 -32.87
C ASN A 34 21.50 -13.60 -32.38
N ASP A 35 20.90 -12.58 -32.99
CA ASP A 35 19.55 -12.12 -32.68
C ASP A 35 18.51 -13.25 -32.87
N ASP A 36 18.70 -14.12 -33.88
CA ASP A 36 17.89 -15.32 -34.13
C ASP A 36 17.83 -16.29 -32.95
N ILE A 37 18.86 -16.30 -32.10
CA ILE A 37 18.95 -17.15 -30.91
C ILE A 37 18.41 -16.38 -29.69
N ILE A 38 18.74 -15.09 -29.59
CA ILE A 38 18.37 -14.26 -28.43
C ILE A 38 16.84 -14.05 -28.37
N LEU A 39 16.20 -13.73 -29.50
CA LEU A 39 14.76 -13.44 -29.57
C LEU A 39 13.89 -14.59 -29.03
N PRO A 40 14.04 -15.86 -29.49
CA PRO A 40 13.30 -16.99 -28.94
C PRO A 40 13.57 -17.26 -27.46
N LEU A 41 14.81 -17.07 -27.00
CA LEU A 41 15.18 -17.27 -25.59
C LEU A 41 14.52 -16.23 -24.67
N LEU A 42 14.40 -14.99 -25.14
CA LEU A 42 13.76 -13.93 -24.39
C LEU A 42 12.23 -14.06 -24.41
N LYS A 43 11.64 -14.62 -25.48
CA LYS A 43 10.18 -14.72 -25.72
C LYS A 43 9.52 -13.33 -25.76
N VAL A 44 10.10 -12.43 -26.57
CA VAL A 44 9.65 -11.03 -26.72
C VAL A 44 9.42 -10.70 -28.19
N SER A 45 8.66 -9.64 -28.46
CA SER A 45 8.51 -9.13 -29.84
C SER A 45 9.81 -8.48 -30.33
N ILE A 46 9.92 -8.29 -31.66
CA ILE A 46 11.06 -7.59 -32.27
C ILE A 46 11.15 -6.15 -31.75
N GLU A 47 10.02 -5.47 -31.64
CA GLU A 47 9.93 -4.09 -31.14
C GLU A 47 10.42 -3.98 -29.69
N GLU A 48 9.97 -4.88 -28.82
CA GLU A 48 10.42 -4.94 -27.43
C GLU A 48 11.93 -5.22 -27.33
N TYR A 49 12.44 -6.07 -28.22
CA TYR A 49 13.85 -6.40 -28.30
C TYR A 49 14.71 -5.22 -28.78
N GLU A 50 14.26 -4.45 -29.77
CA GLU A 50 14.97 -3.25 -30.22
C GLU A 50 15.05 -2.18 -29.12
N LEU A 51 13.94 -1.93 -28.43
CA LEU A 51 13.91 -1.00 -27.28
C LEU A 51 14.84 -1.47 -26.15
N LEU A 52 14.88 -2.78 -25.91
CA LEU A 52 15.79 -3.40 -24.95
C LEU A 52 17.25 -3.18 -25.34
N LYS A 53 17.59 -3.44 -26.61
CA LYS A 53 18.93 -3.25 -27.19
C LYS A 53 19.40 -1.81 -27.06
N MET A 54 18.60 -0.86 -27.53
CA MET A 54 18.91 0.58 -27.47
C MET A 54 19.30 1.00 -26.05
N SER A 55 18.50 0.61 -25.06
CA SER A 55 18.76 1.02 -23.69
C SER A 55 19.99 0.36 -23.05
N LEU A 56 20.38 -0.85 -23.50
CA LEU A 56 21.63 -1.48 -23.07
C LEU A 56 22.85 -0.92 -23.81
N PHE A 57 22.69 -0.45 -25.06
CA PHE A 57 23.72 0.26 -25.81
C PHE A 57 24.03 1.62 -25.19
N GLU A 58 23.02 2.39 -24.80
CA GLU A 58 23.19 3.67 -24.09
C GLU A 58 24.02 3.50 -22.82
N GLU A 59 23.77 2.42 -22.08
CA GLU A 59 24.49 2.08 -20.86
C GLU A 59 25.87 1.44 -21.13
N LYS A 60 26.25 1.19 -22.39
CA LYS A 60 27.49 0.49 -22.80
C LYS A 60 27.63 -0.90 -22.18
N GLU A 61 26.52 -1.58 -21.94
CA GLU A 61 26.49 -2.90 -21.31
C GLU A 61 26.51 -4.04 -22.32
N VAL A 62 26.08 -3.76 -23.55
CA VAL A 62 26.16 -4.70 -24.69
C VAL A 62 26.71 -3.96 -25.90
N PHE A 63 27.31 -4.70 -26.82
CA PHE A 63 27.72 -4.20 -28.13
C PHE A 63 27.30 -5.16 -29.23
N ARG A 64 27.30 -4.65 -30.48
CA ARG A 64 26.94 -5.44 -31.66
C ARG A 64 28.01 -6.49 -31.93
N HIS A 65 27.55 -7.72 -32.14
CA HIS A 65 28.34 -8.83 -32.62
C HIS A 65 27.95 -9.10 -34.09
N ASN A 66 28.91 -9.31 -34.98
CA ASN A 66 28.62 -9.67 -36.38
C ASN A 66 29.53 -10.80 -36.92
N PRO A 67 29.51 -11.98 -36.31
CA PRO A 67 30.23 -13.13 -36.82
C PRO A 67 29.53 -13.65 -38.09
N LYS A 68 30.28 -13.84 -39.17
CA LYS A 68 29.77 -14.46 -40.41
C LYS A 68 28.49 -13.79 -40.95
N TYR A 69 28.42 -12.46 -40.90
CA TYR A 69 27.30 -11.62 -41.39
C TYR A 69 25.96 -11.79 -40.66
N LYS A 70 25.95 -12.37 -39.45
CA LYS A 70 24.75 -12.46 -38.62
C LYS A 70 24.80 -11.42 -37.50
N LEU A 71 23.76 -10.58 -37.44
CA LEU A 71 23.59 -9.59 -36.38
C LEU A 71 23.33 -10.29 -35.03
N GLY A 72 24.03 -9.81 -34.02
CA GLY A 72 23.91 -10.32 -32.66
C GLY A 72 24.42 -9.32 -31.61
N LEU A 73 24.53 -9.80 -30.38
CA LEU A 73 25.02 -9.05 -29.23
C LEU A 73 26.07 -9.82 -28.46
N TYR A 74 27.00 -9.10 -27.85
CA TYR A 74 27.85 -9.60 -26.79
C TYR A 74 27.79 -8.68 -25.57
N ALA A 75 28.03 -9.25 -24.38
CA ALA A 75 28.12 -8.46 -23.14
C ALA A 75 29.51 -7.85 -23.00
N THR A 76 29.57 -6.60 -22.55
CA THR A 76 30.83 -5.96 -22.13
C THR A 76 31.14 -6.33 -20.69
N ASP A 77 32.34 -6.04 -20.20
CA ASP A 77 32.70 -6.19 -18.78
C ASP A 77 31.71 -5.44 -17.87
N LYS A 78 31.24 -4.27 -18.32
CA LYS A 78 30.20 -3.50 -17.64
C LYS A 78 28.86 -4.24 -17.63
N GLY A 79 28.47 -4.85 -18.74
CA GLY A 79 27.26 -5.67 -18.82
C GLY A 79 27.30 -6.89 -17.90
N VAL A 80 28.45 -7.59 -17.87
CA VAL A 80 28.69 -8.71 -16.96
C VAL A 80 28.62 -8.24 -15.50
N ALA A 81 29.30 -7.13 -15.16
CA ALA A 81 29.23 -6.55 -13.82
C ALA A 81 27.81 -6.13 -13.44
N SER A 82 27.03 -5.54 -14.36
CA SER A 82 25.62 -5.19 -14.14
C SER A 82 24.75 -6.41 -13.87
N PHE A 83 25.02 -7.54 -14.52
CA PHE A 83 24.36 -8.81 -14.24
C PHE A 83 24.74 -9.36 -12.86
N VAL A 84 26.05 -9.48 -12.57
CA VAL A 84 26.58 -10.01 -11.30
C VAL A 84 26.10 -9.19 -10.10
N ASN A 85 26.15 -7.87 -10.21
CA ASN A 85 25.68 -6.94 -9.18
C ASN A 85 24.16 -6.85 -9.08
N LYS A 86 23.42 -7.57 -9.94
CA LYS A 86 21.96 -7.61 -10.00
C LYS A 86 21.35 -6.21 -10.17
N LYS A 87 22.03 -5.30 -10.90
CA LYS A 87 21.63 -3.88 -11.10
C LYS A 87 20.14 -3.72 -11.39
N TYR A 88 19.64 -4.44 -12.38
CA TYR A 88 18.25 -4.36 -12.81
C TYR A 88 17.25 -5.09 -11.90
N LYS A 89 17.70 -6.10 -11.15
CA LYS A 89 16.84 -6.74 -10.14
C LYS A 89 16.60 -5.78 -8.97
N LYS A 90 17.69 -5.17 -8.46
CA LYS A 90 17.63 -4.14 -7.41
C LYS A 90 16.77 -2.95 -7.82
N ARG A 91 16.99 -2.42 -9.02
CA ARG A 91 16.16 -1.32 -9.55
C ARG A 91 14.67 -1.66 -9.63
N ASN A 92 14.32 -2.93 -9.89
CA ASN A 92 12.93 -3.36 -9.87
C ASN A 92 12.38 -3.49 -8.43
N GLU A 93 13.19 -3.98 -7.49
CA GLU A 93 12.85 -4.03 -6.07
C GLU A 93 12.64 -2.61 -5.50
N ASP A 94 13.50 -1.66 -5.86
CA ASP A 94 13.38 -0.25 -5.46
C ASP A 94 12.07 0.38 -5.96
N ILE A 95 11.65 0.09 -7.19
CA ILE A 95 10.36 0.56 -7.73
C ILE A 95 9.20 -0.01 -6.93
N ILE A 96 9.24 -1.30 -6.60
CA ILE A 96 8.19 -1.95 -5.80
C ILE A 96 8.14 -1.38 -4.38
N LEU A 97 9.31 -1.19 -3.76
CA LEU A 97 9.41 -0.67 -2.40
C LEU A 97 8.94 0.79 -2.35
N ASN A 98 9.27 1.60 -3.34
CA ASN A 98 8.78 2.97 -3.44
C ASN A 98 7.25 3.01 -3.64
N TRP A 99 6.71 2.13 -4.49
CA TRP A 99 5.26 2.03 -4.66
C TRP A 99 4.55 1.61 -3.36
N PHE A 100 5.11 0.64 -2.65
CA PHE A 100 4.61 0.21 -1.34
C PHE A 100 4.68 1.34 -0.30
N LYS A 101 5.77 2.12 -0.30
CA LYS A 101 5.91 3.27 0.58
C LYS A 101 4.81 4.30 0.34
N VAL A 102 4.53 4.63 -0.93
CA VAL A 102 3.43 5.54 -1.30
C VAL A 102 2.08 4.97 -0.86
N PHE A 103 1.86 3.67 -1.05
CA PHE A 103 0.64 3.00 -0.60
C PHE A 103 0.43 3.13 0.92
N VAL A 104 1.45 2.79 1.71
CA VAL A 104 1.40 2.90 3.19
C VAL A 104 1.16 4.35 3.62
N GLN A 105 1.82 5.32 2.97
CA GLN A 105 1.65 6.74 3.27
C GLN A 105 0.22 7.24 3.06
N ILE A 106 -0.53 6.68 2.11
CA ILE A 106 -1.92 7.04 1.86
C ILE A 106 -2.86 6.27 2.79
N VAL A 107 -2.64 4.97 2.96
CA VAL A 107 -3.57 4.09 3.68
C VAL A 107 -3.54 4.32 5.20
N VAL A 108 -2.36 4.56 5.78
CA VAL A 108 -2.24 4.72 7.24
C VAL A 108 -3.04 5.93 7.76
N PRO A 109 -2.93 7.15 7.19
CA PRO A 109 -3.76 8.28 7.60
C PRO A 109 -5.27 8.03 7.46
N VAL A 110 -5.69 7.38 6.37
CA VAL A 110 -7.11 7.07 6.13
C VAL A 110 -7.64 6.08 7.19
N LEU A 111 -6.88 5.02 7.49
CA LEU A 111 -7.26 4.07 8.53
C LEU A 111 -7.30 4.73 9.92
N ALA A 112 -6.35 5.61 10.22
CA ALA A 112 -6.36 6.37 11.47
C ALA A 112 -7.61 7.26 11.60
N LEU A 113 -8.02 7.92 10.51
CA LEU A 113 -9.24 8.72 10.47
C LEU A 113 -10.50 7.85 10.70
N ILE A 114 -10.57 6.69 10.07
CA ILE A 114 -11.70 5.75 10.25
C ILE A 114 -11.79 5.31 11.72
N ILE A 115 -10.67 4.93 12.33
CA ILE A 115 -10.63 4.53 13.74
C ILE A 115 -11.06 5.69 14.64
N ALA A 116 -10.61 6.91 14.35
CA ALA A 116 -11.00 8.09 15.11
C ALA A 116 -12.51 8.35 15.04
N VAL A 117 -13.10 8.28 13.84
CA VAL A 117 -14.54 8.46 13.64
C VAL A 117 -15.33 7.37 14.39
N LEU A 118 -14.94 6.10 14.24
CA LEU A 118 -15.59 5.00 14.96
C LEU A 118 -15.51 5.17 16.48
N SER A 119 -14.34 5.56 17.00
CA SER A 119 -14.17 5.83 18.42
C SER A 119 -15.05 6.99 18.89
N LEU A 120 -15.26 8.01 18.05
CA LEU A 120 -16.10 9.15 18.39
C LEU A 120 -17.57 8.76 18.43
N THR A 121 -18.04 8.01 17.42
CA THR A 121 -19.43 7.53 17.34
C THR A 121 -19.78 6.67 18.54
N ILE A 122 -18.92 5.70 18.89
CA ILE A 122 -19.14 4.84 20.08
C ILE A 122 -19.23 5.67 21.36
N LYS A 123 -18.32 6.65 21.55
CA LYS A 123 -18.35 7.53 22.72
C LYS A 123 -19.62 8.38 22.76
N LEU A 124 -20.04 8.95 21.63
CA LEU A 124 -21.26 9.74 21.54
C LEU A 124 -22.51 8.92 21.87
N ASP A 125 -22.61 7.69 21.36
CA ASP A 125 -23.72 6.79 21.67
C ASP A 125 -23.76 6.45 23.17
N THR A 126 -22.61 6.19 23.78
CA THR A 126 -22.55 5.95 25.24
C THR A 126 -22.94 7.17 26.07
N LEU A 127 -22.52 8.37 25.67
CA LEU A 127 -22.89 9.62 26.34
C LEU A 127 -24.38 9.90 26.21
N LYS A 128 -24.96 9.71 25.02
CA LYS A 128 -26.39 9.87 24.79
C LYS A 128 -27.20 8.90 25.66
N MET A 129 -26.79 7.64 25.72
CA MET A 129 -27.46 6.63 26.55
C MET A 129 -27.35 6.94 28.05
N GLN A 130 -26.25 7.54 28.50
CA GLN A 130 -26.12 7.99 29.88
C GLN A 130 -27.01 9.20 30.16
N SER A 131 -27.02 10.19 29.26
CA SER A 131 -27.87 11.38 29.37
C SER A 131 -29.36 11.02 29.43
N ASP A 132 -29.81 10.09 28.57
CA ASP A 132 -31.20 9.64 28.54
C ASP A 132 -31.59 8.95 29.87
N LYS A 133 -30.68 8.18 30.47
CA LYS A 133 -30.89 7.56 31.79
C LYS A 133 -31.00 8.59 32.91
N GLU A 134 -30.17 9.63 32.88
CA GLU A 134 -30.21 10.70 33.88
C GLU A 134 -31.49 11.52 33.76
N LEU A 135 -31.93 11.84 32.53
CA LEU A 135 -33.20 12.50 32.25
C LEU A 135 -34.39 11.69 32.77
N GLN A 136 -34.44 10.38 32.49
CA GLN A 136 -35.51 9.52 33.03
C GLN A 136 -35.55 9.50 34.55
N LYS A 137 -34.40 9.46 35.22
CA LYS A 137 -34.36 9.54 36.69
C LYS A 137 -34.89 10.87 37.20
N LEU A 138 -34.52 11.97 36.55
CA LEU A 138 -34.97 13.30 36.93
C LEU A 138 -36.49 13.45 36.75
N GLU A 139 -37.03 12.94 35.64
CA GLU A 139 -38.46 12.94 35.33
C GLU A 139 -39.25 12.14 36.39
N ASN A 140 -38.76 10.95 36.76
CA ASN A 140 -39.37 10.13 37.82
C ASN A 140 -39.38 10.87 39.17
N ILE A 141 -38.28 11.53 39.55
CA ILE A 141 -38.20 12.32 40.80
C ILE A 141 -39.21 13.48 40.76
N MET A 142 -39.32 14.19 39.64
CA MET A 142 -40.28 15.28 39.48
C MET A 142 -41.73 14.80 39.63
N GLN A 143 -42.08 13.66 39.01
CA GLN A 143 -43.41 13.08 39.14
C GLN A 143 -43.71 12.68 40.59
N GLU A 144 -42.75 12.09 41.28
CA GLU A 144 -42.89 11.68 42.69
C GLU A 144 -43.06 12.90 43.62
N GLN A 145 -42.35 13.99 43.33
CA GLN A 145 -42.53 15.27 44.03
C GLN A 145 -43.91 15.88 43.76
N GLN A 146 -44.40 15.89 42.51
CA GLN A 146 -45.74 16.38 42.17
C GLN A 146 -46.83 15.60 42.92
N LEU A 147 -46.75 14.26 42.91
CA LEU A 147 -47.69 13.41 43.64
C LEU A 147 -47.63 13.67 45.16
N SER A 148 -46.45 13.94 45.70
CA SER A 148 -46.29 14.25 47.12
C SER A 148 -46.90 15.61 47.48
N ILE A 149 -46.70 16.63 46.64
CA ILE A 149 -47.33 17.95 46.79
C ILE A 149 -48.85 17.82 46.71
N GLU A 150 -49.39 17.10 45.73
CA GLU A 150 -50.83 16.90 45.57
C GLU A 150 -51.45 16.18 46.77
N LYS A 151 -50.79 15.15 47.31
CA LYS A 151 -51.21 14.48 48.55
C LYS A 151 -51.21 15.42 49.75
N LEU A 152 -50.22 16.29 49.87
CA LEU A 152 -50.14 17.28 50.94
C LEU A 152 -51.27 18.31 50.81
N GLU A 153 -51.55 18.79 49.61
CA GLU A 153 -52.67 19.71 49.33
C GLU A 153 -54.04 19.10 49.64
N MET A 154 -54.24 17.81 49.32
CA MET A 154 -55.47 17.11 49.69
C MET A 154 -55.61 17.03 51.21
N LYS A 155 -54.52 16.73 51.93
CA LYS A 155 -54.51 16.68 53.40
C LYS A 155 -54.87 18.02 54.04
N THR A 156 -54.32 19.14 53.55
CA THR A 156 -54.66 20.48 54.05
C THR A 156 -56.10 20.89 53.73
N LYS A 157 -56.66 20.45 52.59
CA LYS A 157 -58.08 20.68 52.27
C LYS A 157 -59.04 19.86 53.15
N THR A 158 -58.63 18.68 53.62
CA THR A 158 -59.43 17.82 54.50
C THR A 158 -59.36 18.14 55.98
N LEU A 159 -58.44 19.03 56.42
CA LEU A 159 -58.44 19.50 57.81
C LEU A 159 -59.64 20.44 58.01
N PRO A 160 -60.63 20.07 58.86
CA PRO A 160 -61.80 20.90 59.06
C PRO A 160 -61.36 22.22 59.66
N ASN A 161 -61.85 23.29 59.05
CA ASN A 161 -61.76 24.65 59.55
C ASN A 161 -62.27 24.66 61.00
N HIS A 162 -61.36 24.61 61.97
CA HIS A 162 -61.71 24.66 63.38
C HIS A 162 -62.12 26.11 63.64
N LYS A 163 -63.42 26.39 63.43
CA LYS A 163 -64.09 27.60 63.91
C LYS A 163 -63.75 27.74 65.39
N LYS A 164 -62.91 28.71 65.70
CA LYS A 164 -62.82 29.28 67.05
C LYS A 164 -64.08 30.10 67.25
N ASN A 165 -65.15 29.42 67.69
CA ASN A 165 -66.19 30.09 68.46
C ASN A 165 -65.60 30.31 69.86
N THR A 166 -65.24 31.54 70.17
CA THR A 166 -65.21 32.01 71.55
C THR A 166 -66.14 33.21 71.63
N SER A 167 -67.32 32.93 72.16
CA SER A 167 -68.27 33.86 72.71
C SER A 167 -67.63 34.62 73.88
N GLU A 168 -67.76 35.94 73.86
CA GLU A 168 -68.24 36.86 74.93
C GLU A 168 -67.80 38.29 74.64
#